data_AF-A0A1U7V0J6-F1
#
_entry.id   AF-A0A1U7V0J6-F1
#
_cell.length_a   1.000
_cell.length_b   1.000
_cell.length_c   1.000
_cell.angle_alpha   90.00
_cell.angle_beta   90.00
_cell.angle_gamma   90.00
#
_symmetry.space_group_name_H-M   'P 1'
#
loop_
_entity.id
_entity.type
_entity.pdbx_description
1 polymer ?
#
loop_
_entity_poly.entity_id
_entity_poly.type
_entity_poly.pdbx_seq_one_letter_code
_entity_poly.pdbx_strand_id
1 'polypeptide(L)'
;MSMDKAFLNEEGQNGSLQVITNGLSKQLCLRRFPQLSRIARIIEPNWITTEEVNGVGSNNTSWDILKRDHNVYASLLQAITTLNSSQSECIGYAVSASSTDRFPSESIVNTLTTRDRYLNRPSYWSSKGYADPDASETLIYKLKADLCVITEINVQPFEAYFQTGKPIYSAKSVRFRLGHPKISDEDDILQVPQEQPADDKFIWTYTSEVYTMVQENRLQQFKLPEPVLCIGGYLQIELLGRVQKQQADDLFYICVCHVKAVGRPLCPAFDIEILEPSGKFMLRYNPEVFRWMLQSFSEDSNMSPVSSEEEVVEHVGLMGFLVGDYHPGIEAMEWDDDDEMDEPVQPY
;
A
#
# COMPACT_ATOMS: atom_id res chain seq x y z
N MET A 1 -13.88 25.12 -47.85
CA MET A 1 -13.30 25.14 -46.49
C MET A 1 -14.32 25.01 -45.35
N SER A 2 -15.64 25.05 -45.59
CA SER A 2 -16.66 24.83 -44.54
C SER A 2 -17.34 23.45 -44.56
N MET A 3 -17.17 22.66 -45.64
CA MET A 3 -17.75 21.31 -45.75
C MET A 3 -16.82 20.22 -45.18
N ASP A 4 -15.50 20.38 -45.27
CA ASP A 4 -14.55 19.37 -44.77
C ASP A 4 -14.54 19.27 -43.24
N LYS A 5 -14.86 20.37 -42.52
CA LYS A 5 -15.03 20.35 -41.06
C LYS A 5 -16.32 19.65 -40.62
N ALA A 6 -17.36 19.62 -41.45
CA ALA A 6 -18.61 18.93 -41.11
C ALA A 6 -18.49 17.41 -41.31
N PHE A 7 -17.86 16.98 -42.40
CA PHE A 7 -17.60 15.55 -42.67
C PHE A 7 -16.63 14.92 -41.67
N LEU A 8 -15.56 15.61 -41.29
CA LEU A 8 -14.64 15.14 -40.24
C LEU A 8 -15.32 15.05 -38.87
N ASN A 9 -16.31 15.91 -38.60
CA ASN A 9 -17.07 15.90 -37.35
C ASN A 9 -18.11 14.77 -37.34
N GLU A 10 -18.74 14.47 -38.48
CA GLU A 10 -19.66 13.33 -38.64
C GLU A 10 -18.92 11.99 -38.58
N GLU A 11 -17.76 11.83 -39.22
CA GLU A 11 -16.95 10.61 -39.11
C GLU A 11 -16.39 10.42 -37.69
N GLY A 12 -15.95 11.49 -37.03
CA GLY A 12 -15.52 11.46 -35.62
C GLY A 12 -16.66 11.13 -34.65
N GLN A 13 -17.88 11.64 -34.91
CA GLN A 13 -19.08 11.29 -34.15
C GLN A 13 -19.53 9.85 -34.40
N ASN A 14 -19.47 9.37 -35.64
CA ASN A 14 -19.86 8.01 -35.99
C ASN A 14 -18.85 6.97 -35.46
N GLY A 15 -17.55 7.30 -35.47
CA GLY A 15 -16.51 6.50 -34.82
C GLY A 15 -16.68 6.44 -33.31
N SER A 16 -16.93 7.57 -32.64
CA SER A 16 -17.20 7.60 -31.19
C SER A 16 -18.47 6.81 -30.83
N LEU A 17 -19.51 6.91 -31.65
CA LEU A 17 -20.74 6.13 -31.50
C LEU A 17 -20.45 4.63 -31.53
N GLN A 18 -19.71 4.15 -32.54
CA GLN A 18 -19.34 2.74 -32.68
C GLN A 18 -18.48 2.23 -31.51
N VAL A 19 -17.52 3.03 -31.04
CA VAL A 19 -16.64 2.65 -29.93
C VAL A 19 -17.45 2.49 -28.63
N ILE A 20 -18.41 3.40 -28.38
CA ILE A 20 -19.28 3.35 -27.21
C ILE A 20 -20.27 2.19 -27.30
N THR A 21 -20.98 2.05 -28.43
CA THR A 21 -21.98 0.98 -28.60
C THR A 21 -21.36 -0.41 -28.53
N ASN A 22 -20.12 -0.57 -29.00
CA ASN A 22 -19.40 -1.84 -28.94
C ASN A 22 -18.65 -2.06 -27.60
N GLY A 23 -18.66 -1.08 -26.70
CA GLY A 23 -18.02 -1.20 -25.38
C GLY A 23 -16.51 -1.44 -25.42
N LEU A 24 -15.81 -0.89 -26.43
CA LEU A 24 -14.40 -1.22 -26.69
C LEU A 24 -13.48 -0.87 -25.51
N SER A 25 -13.69 0.27 -24.84
CA SER A 25 -12.91 0.65 -23.64
C SER A 25 -13.03 -0.37 -22.52
N LYS A 26 -14.25 -0.89 -22.29
CA LYS A 26 -14.47 -1.97 -21.32
C LYS A 26 -13.73 -3.23 -21.73
N GLN A 27 -13.84 -3.65 -23.00
CA GLN A 27 -13.13 -4.83 -23.50
C GLN A 27 -11.61 -4.70 -23.36
N LEU A 28 -11.05 -3.54 -23.68
CA LEU A 28 -9.61 -3.27 -23.53
C LEU A 28 -9.17 -3.31 -22.07
N CYS A 29 -9.92 -2.66 -21.17
CA CYS A 29 -9.68 -2.74 -19.73
C CYS A 29 -9.69 -4.17 -19.21
N LEU A 30 -10.73 -4.95 -19.54
CA LEU A 30 -10.88 -6.33 -19.08
C LEU A 30 -9.82 -7.25 -19.66
N ARG A 31 -9.35 -7.00 -20.89
CA ARG A 31 -8.26 -7.77 -21.48
C ARG A 31 -6.93 -7.51 -20.76
N ARG A 32 -6.67 -6.27 -20.34
CA ARG A 32 -5.42 -5.91 -19.65
C ARG A 32 -5.46 -6.21 -18.15
N PHE A 33 -6.63 -6.01 -17.54
CA PHE A 33 -6.91 -6.18 -16.12
C PHE A 33 -8.18 -7.03 -15.92
N PRO A 34 -8.09 -8.37 -16.09
CA PRO A 34 -9.24 -9.26 -15.99
C PRO A 34 -10.02 -9.17 -14.67
N GLN A 35 -9.35 -8.79 -13.58
CA GLN A 35 -9.95 -8.58 -12.27
C GLN A 35 -11.05 -7.51 -12.27
N LEU A 36 -11.04 -6.56 -13.22
CA LEU A 36 -12.07 -5.54 -13.37
C LEU A 36 -13.43 -6.12 -13.84
N SER A 37 -13.47 -7.39 -14.26
CA SER A 37 -14.74 -8.08 -14.59
C SER A 37 -15.67 -8.25 -13.38
N ARG A 38 -15.12 -8.11 -12.17
CA ARG A 38 -15.84 -8.14 -10.89
C ARG A 38 -16.57 -6.82 -10.58
N ILE A 39 -16.43 -5.76 -11.38
CA ILE A 39 -17.23 -4.53 -11.22
C ILE A 39 -18.71 -4.84 -11.43
N ALA A 40 -19.50 -4.76 -10.36
CA ALA A 40 -20.95 -4.98 -10.40
C ALA A 40 -21.72 -3.70 -10.75
N ARG A 41 -21.28 -2.57 -10.19
CA ARG A 41 -21.96 -1.27 -10.32
C ARG A 41 -20.92 -0.15 -10.40
N ILE A 42 -21.26 0.91 -11.13
CA ILE A 42 -20.47 2.15 -11.21
C ILE A 42 -21.34 3.29 -10.71
N ILE A 43 -20.79 4.10 -9.81
CA ILE A 43 -21.45 5.29 -9.26
C ILE A 43 -20.65 6.53 -9.64
N GLU A 44 -21.32 7.55 -10.16
CA GLU A 44 -20.76 8.88 -10.35
C GLU A 44 -21.50 9.88 -9.43
N PRO A 45 -20.81 10.76 -8.67
CA PRO A 45 -21.46 11.69 -7.75
C PRO A 45 -22.53 12.58 -8.42
N ASN A 46 -22.26 13.05 -9.63
CA ASN A 46 -23.19 13.88 -10.40
C ASN A 46 -24.38 13.10 -10.97
N TRP A 47 -24.34 11.77 -10.93
CA TRP A 47 -25.42 10.90 -11.40
C TRP A 47 -26.52 10.74 -10.33
N ILE A 48 -26.13 10.70 -9.04
CA ILE A 48 -27.05 10.51 -7.90
C ILE A 48 -28.04 11.69 -7.76
N THR A 49 -27.61 12.91 -8.07
CA THR A 49 -28.47 14.11 -7.99
C THR A 49 -29.70 14.02 -8.89
N THR A 50 -29.67 13.15 -9.91
CA THR A 50 -30.80 12.94 -10.82
C THR A 50 -31.82 11.92 -10.28
N GLU A 51 -31.40 10.99 -9.42
CA GLU A 51 -32.22 9.88 -8.93
C GLU A 51 -32.93 10.18 -7.60
N GLU A 52 -32.35 10.98 -6.68
CA GLU A 52 -32.97 11.26 -5.37
C GLU A 52 -33.89 12.50 -5.36
N VAL A 53 -33.70 13.45 -6.29
CA VAL A 53 -34.52 14.69 -6.33
C VAL A 53 -35.84 14.47 -7.06
N ASN A 54 -35.93 13.46 -7.92
CA ASN A 54 -37.15 13.14 -8.66
C ASN A 54 -37.65 11.76 -8.24
N GLY A 55 -38.60 11.73 -7.29
CA GLY A 55 -39.38 10.55 -6.90
C GLY A 55 -40.30 9.99 -8.00
N VAL A 56 -39.81 9.97 -9.24
CA VAL A 56 -40.44 9.45 -10.45
C VAL A 56 -39.33 8.73 -11.20
N GLY A 57 -39.43 7.40 -11.33
CA GLY A 57 -38.40 6.54 -11.90
C GLY A 57 -37.75 7.13 -13.16
N SER A 58 -36.50 7.58 -13.00
CA SER A 58 -35.65 7.98 -14.12
C SER A 58 -35.25 6.72 -14.87
N ASN A 59 -36.04 6.34 -15.87
CA ASN A 59 -35.67 5.28 -16.80
C ASN A 59 -34.51 5.82 -17.67
N ASN A 60 -33.29 5.70 -17.16
CA ASN A 60 -32.07 6.02 -17.90
C ASN A 60 -32.09 5.28 -19.23
N THR A 61 -31.80 5.96 -20.34
CA THR A 61 -31.80 5.29 -21.64
C THR A 61 -30.63 4.30 -21.70
N SER A 62 -30.79 3.21 -22.46
CA SER A 62 -29.69 2.26 -22.69
C SER A 62 -28.43 2.95 -23.23
N TRP A 63 -28.57 4.10 -23.89
CA TRP A 63 -27.45 4.87 -24.43
C TRP A 63 -26.65 5.56 -23.33
N ASP A 64 -27.31 6.19 -22.37
CA ASP A 64 -26.64 6.91 -21.27
C ASP A 64 -25.77 5.98 -20.44
N ILE A 65 -26.24 4.75 -20.19
CA ILE A 65 -25.48 3.71 -19.48
C ILE A 65 -24.24 3.30 -20.28
N LEU A 66 -24.37 3.07 -21.59
CA LEU A 66 -23.23 2.71 -22.46
C LEU A 66 -22.19 3.82 -22.51
N LYS A 67 -22.64 5.08 -22.60
CA LYS A 67 -21.76 6.26 -22.59
C LYS A 67 -20.99 6.38 -21.27
N ARG A 68 -21.70 6.24 -20.14
CA ARG A 68 -21.12 6.28 -18.81
C ARG A 68 -20.06 5.19 -18.64
N ASP A 69 -20.41 3.95 -18.95
CA ASP A 69 -19.48 2.81 -18.90
C ASP A 69 -18.25 3.08 -19.77
N HIS A 70 -18.45 3.47 -21.03
CA HIS A 70 -17.34 3.77 -21.94
C HIS A 70 -16.38 4.80 -21.34
N ASN A 71 -16.90 5.92 -20.84
CA ASN A 71 -16.10 6.99 -20.25
C ASN A 71 -15.34 6.51 -19.00
N VAL A 72 -16.00 5.81 -18.09
CA VAL A 72 -15.38 5.29 -16.85
C VAL A 72 -14.26 4.31 -17.18
N TYR A 73 -14.49 3.34 -18.07
CA TYR A 73 -13.45 2.38 -18.45
C TYR A 73 -12.32 3.05 -19.23
N ALA A 74 -12.61 4.03 -20.09
CA ALA A 74 -11.57 4.78 -20.79
C ALA A 74 -10.68 5.58 -19.81
N SER A 75 -11.30 6.31 -18.88
CA SER A 75 -10.61 7.05 -17.83
C SER A 75 -9.80 6.13 -16.91
N LEU A 76 -10.37 4.99 -16.51
CA LEU A 76 -9.67 4.01 -15.68
C LEU A 76 -8.45 3.44 -16.41
N LEU A 77 -8.60 3.07 -17.69
CA LEU A 77 -7.46 2.63 -18.50
C LEU A 77 -6.38 3.69 -18.54
N GLN A 78 -6.75 4.94 -18.82
CA GLN A 78 -5.84 6.07 -18.85
C GLN A 78 -5.13 6.25 -17.50
N ALA A 79 -5.86 6.23 -16.39
CA ALA A 79 -5.32 6.37 -15.05
C ALA A 79 -4.25 5.30 -14.76
N ILE A 80 -4.55 4.04 -15.12
CA ILE A 80 -3.66 2.90 -14.93
C ILE A 80 -2.47 2.94 -15.87
N THR A 81 -2.61 3.42 -17.12
CA THR A 81 -1.50 3.41 -18.09
C THR A 81 -0.57 4.62 -18.00
N THR A 82 -1.01 5.74 -17.42
CA THR A 82 -0.24 7.00 -17.40
C THR A 82 0.89 6.99 -16.34
N LEU A 83 1.47 5.82 -16.04
CA LEU A 83 2.33 5.54 -14.87
C LEU A 83 3.67 6.28 -14.83
N ASN A 84 4.10 6.89 -15.94
CA ASN A 84 5.51 7.24 -16.12
C ASN A 84 5.93 8.60 -15.52
N SER A 85 5.00 9.43 -15.03
CA SER A 85 5.32 10.79 -14.59
C SER A 85 5.10 11.08 -13.09
N SER A 86 4.44 10.20 -12.33
CA SER A 86 4.12 10.46 -10.92
C SER A 86 3.87 9.16 -10.15
N GLN A 87 4.97 8.53 -9.74
CA GLN A 87 4.92 7.45 -8.75
C GLN A 87 5.03 8.06 -7.35
N SER A 88 4.22 7.57 -6.42
CA SER A 88 4.21 8.02 -5.04
C SER A 88 4.25 6.83 -4.08
N GLU A 89 4.54 7.15 -2.81
CA GLU A 89 4.44 6.17 -1.74
C GLU A 89 2.99 5.81 -1.49
N CYS A 90 2.68 4.51 -1.54
CA CYS A 90 1.34 3.97 -1.49
C CYS A 90 0.94 3.43 -0.12
N ILE A 91 1.85 3.16 0.81
CA ILE A 91 1.50 2.71 2.17
C ILE A 91 0.88 3.87 2.95
N GLY A 92 -0.27 3.60 3.56
CA GLY A 92 -0.97 4.51 4.47
C GLY A 92 -0.59 4.22 5.92
N TYR A 93 -0.94 3.03 6.42
CA TYR A 93 -0.67 2.63 7.80
C TYR A 93 -0.38 1.13 7.93
N ALA A 94 0.27 0.76 9.05
CA ALA A 94 0.56 -0.62 9.40
C ALA A 94 -0.67 -1.28 10.03
N VAL A 95 -0.96 -2.53 9.65
CA VAL A 95 -2.15 -3.27 10.09
C VAL A 95 -1.77 -4.34 11.10
N SER A 96 -0.83 -5.22 10.77
CA SER A 96 -0.45 -6.34 11.65
C SER A 96 0.87 -6.97 11.20
N ALA A 97 1.61 -7.50 12.17
CA ALA A 97 2.69 -8.44 12.00
C ALA A 97 2.29 -9.80 12.57
N SER A 98 2.74 -10.90 11.96
CA SER A 98 2.48 -12.26 12.47
C SER A 98 3.00 -12.48 13.89
N SER A 99 4.05 -11.77 14.27
CA SER A 99 4.55 -11.70 15.63
C SER A 99 5.33 -10.41 15.86
N THR A 100 5.51 -10.06 17.13
CA THR A 100 6.41 -8.98 17.57
C THR A 100 7.12 -9.42 18.85
N ASP A 101 8.45 -9.21 18.95
CA ASP A 101 9.24 -9.56 20.14
C ASP A 101 8.90 -8.65 21.33
N ARG A 102 9.34 -7.40 21.27
CA ARG A 102 9.09 -6.39 22.32
C ARG A 102 8.03 -5.40 21.87
N PHE A 103 6.76 -5.81 21.93
CA PHE A 103 5.65 -4.89 21.66
C PHE A 103 5.44 -3.92 22.85
N PRO A 104 5.20 -2.61 22.62
CA PRO A 104 5.09 -1.92 21.34
C PRO A 104 6.41 -1.35 20.79
N SER A 105 7.53 -1.45 21.51
CA SER A 105 8.79 -0.79 21.14
C SER A 105 9.36 -1.22 19.78
N GLU A 106 9.10 -2.46 19.37
CA GLU A 106 9.55 -3.06 18.11
C GLU A 106 8.37 -3.37 17.19
N SER A 107 7.33 -2.54 17.26
CA SER A 107 6.11 -2.70 16.45
C SER A 107 6.37 -2.47 14.96
N ILE A 108 5.52 -3.09 14.13
CA ILE A 108 5.42 -2.86 12.69
C ILE A 108 5.30 -1.37 12.33
N VAL A 109 4.71 -0.54 13.19
CA VAL A 109 4.57 0.90 12.97
C VAL A 109 5.93 1.58 12.73
N ASN A 110 7.01 1.09 13.35
CA ASN A 110 8.36 1.62 13.16
C ASN A 110 8.83 1.52 11.70
N THR A 111 8.32 0.53 10.95
CA THR A 111 8.66 0.32 9.53
C THR A 111 8.16 1.42 8.60
N LEU A 112 7.24 2.28 9.06
CA LEU A 112 6.74 3.42 8.30
C LEU A 112 7.72 4.60 8.31
N THR A 113 8.70 4.60 9.23
CA THR A 113 9.71 5.65 9.32
C THR A 113 10.89 5.32 8.41
N THR A 114 11.35 6.29 7.62
CA THR A 114 12.49 6.11 6.69
C THR A 114 13.85 6.03 7.39
N ARG A 115 13.89 6.39 8.67
CA ARG A 115 15.11 6.41 9.49
C ARG A 115 15.12 5.17 10.37
N ASP A 116 16.23 4.44 10.36
CA ASP A 116 16.53 3.35 11.30
C ASP A 116 16.80 3.86 12.72
N ARG A 117 16.85 5.19 12.90
CA ARG A 117 16.95 5.90 14.18
C ARG A 117 15.89 6.98 14.31
N TYR A 118 15.12 6.93 15.39
CA TYR A 118 14.18 7.98 15.78
C TYR A 118 14.50 8.46 17.20
N LEU A 119 14.75 9.77 17.37
CA LEU A 119 15.19 10.36 18.65
C LEU A 119 16.39 9.62 19.29
N ASN A 120 17.39 9.27 18.46
CA ASN A 120 18.57 8.45 18.83
C ASN A 120 18.27 7.01 19.30
N ARG A 121 17.02 6.54 19.18
CA ARG A 121 16.64 5.15 19.47
C ARG A 121 16.54 4.34 18.17
N PRO A 122 16.87 3.05 18.20
CA PRO A 122 16.56 2.15 17.09
C PRO A 122 15.08 2.20 16.70
N SER A 123 14.80 2.30 15.40
CA SER A 123 13.44 2.26 14.84
C SER A 123 13.34 1.10 13.85
N TYR A 124 12.76 -0.01 14.31
CA TYR A 124 12.58 -1.22 13.52
C TYR A 124 11.43 -2.05 14.07
N TRP A 125 10.89 -2.95 13.24
CA TRP A 125 10.08 -4.07 13.70
C TRP A 125 10.96 -5.30 13.93
N SER A 126 10.62 -6.11 14.95
CA SER A 126 11.31 -7.36 15.28
C SER A 126 10.30 -8.49 15.47
N SER A 127 10.51 -9.61 14.77
CA SER A 127 9.76 -10.85 14.98
C SER A 127 10.07 -11.47 16.34
N LYS A 128 9.21 -12.35 16.86
CA LYS A 128 9.62 -13.26 17.94
C LYS A 128 10.73 -14.22 17.47
N GLY A 129 11.58 -14.63 18.40
CA GLY A 129 12.62 -15.63 18.17
C GLY A 129 12.03 -16.99 17.82
N TYR A 130 12.62 -17.67 16.84
CA TYR A 130 12.19 -19.00 16.41
C TYR A 130 13.38 -19.94 16.19
N ALA A 131 13.24 -21.21 16.55
CA ALA A 131 14.33 -22.19 16.43
C ALA A 131 14.57 -22.64 14.98
N ASP A 132 13.48 -22.74 14.21
CA ASP A 132 13.53 -23.14 12.80
C ASP A 132 13.98 -21.97 11.89
N PRO A 133 15.11 -22.09 11.17
CA PRO A 133 15.58 -21.06 10.25
C PRO A 133 14.72 -20.91 9.00
N ASP A 134 13.76 -21.80 8.74
CA ASP A 134 12.85 -21.71 7.60
C ASP A 134 11.47 -21.13 7.98
N ALA A 135 11.25 -20.84 9.27
CA ALA A 135 10.03 -20.19 9.74
C ALA A 135 9.88 -18.76 9.17
N SER A 136 8.72 -18.49 8.59
CA SER A 136 8.37 -17.20 7.98
C SER A 136 7.68 -16.24 8.93
N GLU A 137 7.67 -14.95 8.58
CA GLU A 137 6.85 -13.91 9.19
C GLU A 137 6.06 -13.16 8.12
N THR A 138 5.00 -12.45 8.51
CA THR A 138 4.19 -11.61 7.65
C THR A 138 4.04 -10.22 8.24
N LEU A 139 4.08 -9.21 7.36
CA LEU A 139 3.77 -7.82 7.67
C LEU A 139 2.63 -7.36 6.74
N ILE A 140 1.57 -6.79 7.29
CA ILE A 140 0.38 -6.35 6.56
C ILE A 140 0.23 -4.84 6.69
N TYR A 141 -0.04 -4.19 5.57
CA TYR A 141 -0.20 -2.74 5.44
C TYR A 141 -1.48 -2.38 4.70
N LYS A 142 -2.10 -1.28 5.11
CA LYS A 142 -3.12 -0.58 4.33
C LYS A 142 -2.44 0.37 3.36
N LEU A 143 -2.88 0.37 2.11
CA LEU A 143 -2.50 1.35 1.10
C LEU A 143 -3.40 2.60 1.19
N LYS A 144 -2.88 3.76 0.78
CA LYS A 144 -3.56 5.06 0.77
C LYS A 144 -4.85 5.10 -0.07
N ALA A 145 -5.06 4.12 -0.94
CA ALA A 145 -6.31 3.93 -1.67
C ALA A 145 -6.67 2.46 -1.77
N ASP A 146 -7.97 2.20 -1.92
CA ASP A 146 -8.51 0.87 -2.20
C ASP A 146 -8.21 0.41 -3.62
N LEU A 147 -7.93 1.36 -4.51
CA LEU A 147 -7.49 1.09 -5.86
C LEU A 147 -6.12 1.73 -6.10
N CYS A 148 -5.08 0.90 -6.18
CA CYS A 148 -3.71 1.31 -6.41
C CYS A 148 -3.08 0.54 -7.56
N VAL A 149 -2.21 1.18 -8.33
CA VAL A 149 -1.30 0.48 -9.24
C VAL A 149 0.07 0.40 -8.60
N ILE A 150 0.53 -0.80 -8.24
CA ILE A 150 1.81 -1.02 -7.57
C ILE A 150 2.84 -1.51 -8.59
N THR A 151 4.03 -0.92 -8.57
CA THR A 151 5.12 -1.26 -9.50
C THR A 151 6.34 -1.82 -8.79
N GLU A 152 6.55 -1.46 -7.54
CA GLU A 152 7.75 -1.82 -6.79
C GLU A 152 7.42 -1.82 -5.28
N ILE A 153 7.99 -2.78 -4.55
CA ILE A 153 7.94 -2.82 -3.08
C ILE A 153 9.38 -2.87 -2.60
N ASN A 154 9.70 -2.08 -1.59
CA ASN A 154 11.05 -1.99 -1.05
C ASN A 154 11.05 -2.34 0.43
N VAL A 155 12.08 -3.08 0.85
CA VAL A 155 12.24 -3.54 2.23
C VAL A 155 13.68 -3.33 2.65
N GLN A 156 13.86 -2.74 3.84
CA GLN A 156 15.18 -2.53 4.45
C GLN A 156 15.32 -3.42 5.69
N PRO A 157 16.21 -4.42 5.69
CA PRO A 157 16.59 -5.15 6.90
C PRO A 157 17.25 -4.24 7.94
N PHE A 158 17.13 -4.62 9.21
CA PHE A 158 17.78 -3.90 10.31
C PHE A 158 19.15 -4.51 10.67
N GLU A 159 20.14 -3.63 10.78
CA GLU A 159 21.44 -3.90 11.39
C GLU A 159 21.35 -3.55 12.88
N ALA A 160 21.55 -4.53 13.76
CA ALA A 160 21.64 -4.30 15.19
C ALA A 160 23.00 -3.71 15.54
N TYR A 161 23.21 -2.44 15.18
CA TYR A 161 24.47 -1.73 15.38
C TYR A 161 24.92 -1.61 16.85
N PHE A 162 24.00 -1.89 17.78
CA PHE A 162 24.23 -1.94 19.22
C PHE A 162 24.70 -3.32 19.73
N GLN A 163 24.72 -4.35 18.88
CA GLN A 163 25.25 -5.67 19.19
C GLN A 163 26.66 -5.87 18.64
N THR A 164 27.47 -6.69 19.30
CA THR A 164 28.81 -7.07 18.82
C THR A 164 28.73 -7.68 17.42
N GLY A 165 29.59 -7.20 16.51
CA GLY A 165 29.60 -7.66 15.12
C GLY A 165 28.52 -7.06 14.23
N LYS A 166 27.62 -6.22 14.77
CA LYS A 166 26.56 -5.51 14.03
C LYS A 166 25.79 -6.44 13.08
N PRO A 167 25.16 -7.50 13.63
CA PRO A 167 24.49 -8.50 12.81
C PRO A 167 23.27 -7.91 12.09
N ILE A 168 22.98 -8.44 10.90
CA ILE A 168 21.84 -8.04 10.07
C ILE A 168 20.76 -9.12 10.16
N TYR A 169 19.60 -8.75 10.71
CA TYR A 169 18.48 -9.66 10.91
C TYR A 169 17.54 -9.64 9.71
N SER A 170 18.04 -10.02 8.53
CA SER A 170 17.20 -10.07 7.33
C SER A 170 16.52 -11.43 7.14
N ALA A 171 15.44 -11.43 6.36
CA ALA A 171 14.89 -12.67 5.82
C ALA A 171 15.81 -13.24 4.71
N LYS A 172 15.68 -14.53 4.37
CA LYS A 172 16.38 -15.09 3.20
C LYS A 172 15.80 -14.54 1.89
N SER A 173 14.48 -14.38 1.86
CA SER A 173 13.72 -13.96 0.68
C SER A 173 12.39 -13.32 1.07
N VAL A 174 11.75 -12.64 0.12
CA VAL A 174 10.44 -12.00 0.30
C VAL A 174 9.46 -12.37 -0.80
N ARG A 175 8.17 -12.38 -0.47
CA ARG A 175 7.07 -12.49 -1.42
C ARG A 175 5.98 -11.48 -1.07
N PHE A 176 5.37 -10.89 -2.08
CA PHE A 176 4.37 -9.85 -1.91
C PHE A 176 2.99 -10.33 -2.33
N ARG A 177 1.99 -9.99 -1.53
CA ARG A 177 0.58 -10.25 -1.85
C ARG A 177 -0.23 -8.96 -1.81
N LEU A 178 -1.14 -8.82 -2.77
CA LEU A 178 -2.03 -7.68 -2.86
C LEU A 178 -3.48 -8.16 -2.84
N GLY A 179 -4.34 -7.46 -2.12
CA GLY A 179 -5.68 -7.94 -1.89
C GLY A 179 -6.56 -7.01 -1.07
N HIS A 180 -7.55 -7.64 -0.46
CA HIS A 180 -8.64 -6.96 0.24
C HIS A 180 -9.08 -7.74 1.48
N PRO A 181 -9.73 -7.10 2.46
CA PRO A 181 -10.25 -7.79 3.63
C PRO A 181 -11.45 -8.66 3.25
N LYS A 182 -11.69 -9.71 4.04
CA LYS A 182 -12.90 -10.56 3.96
C LYS A 182 -14.12 -9.88 4.58
N ILE A 183 -13.88 -8.99 5.53
CA ILE A 183 -14.91 -8.26 6.27
C ILE A 183 -14.87 -6.83 5.74
N SER A 184 -16.04 -6.26 5.44
CA SER A 184 -16.17 -4.93 4.86
C SER A 184 -16.05 -3.80 5.87
N ASP A 185 -16.09 -4.10 7.16
CA ASP A 185 -15.99 -3.10 8.22
C ASP A 185 -14.51 -2.81 8.54
N GLU A 186 -14.06 -1.59 8.24
CA GLU A 186 -12.71 -1.15 8.58
C GLU A 186 -12.48 -1.11 10.10
N ASP A 187 -13.53 -0.87 10.90
CA ASP A 187 -13.41 -0.84 12.36
C ASP A 187 -13.02 -2.22 12.92
N ASP A 188 -13.47 -3.31 12.28
CA ASP A 188 -13.07 -4.67 12.64
C ASP A 188 -11.61 -4.96 12.27
N ILE A 189 -11.08 -4.30 11.24
CA ILE A 189 -9.68 -4.41 10.82
C ILE A 189 -8.77 -3.60 11.74
N LEU A 190 -9.21 -2.41 12.17
CA LEU A 190 -8.48 -1.58 13.14
C LEU A 190 -8.42 -2.24 14.53
N GLN A 191 -9.37 -3.12 14.85
CA GLN A 191 -9.36 -3.94 16.07
C GLN A 191 -8.45 -5.17 16.00
N VAL A 192 -7.82 -5.45 14.85
CA VAL A 192 -6.86 -6.56 14.72
C VAL A 192 -5.62 -6.24 15.56
N PRO A 193 -5.22 -7.12 16.50
CA PRO A 193 -3.98 -6.93 17.25
C PRO A 193 -2.79 -6.87 16.29
N GLN A 194 -1.94 -5.85 16.43
CA GLN A 194 -0.82 -5.61 15.52
C GLN A 194 0.28 -6.67 15.64
N GLU A 195 0.29 -7.44 16.72
CA GLU A 195 1.30 -8.45 17.06
C GLU A 195 0.81 -9.89 16.91
N GLN A 196 -0.33 -10.08 16.22
CA GLN A 196 -0.91 -11.39 15.94
C GLN A 196 -1.11 -11.62 14.44
N PRO A 197 -1.04 -12.89 13.97
CA PRO A 197 -1.35 -13.22 12.59
C PRO A 197 -2.77 -12.80 12.20
N ALA A 198 -2.90 -12.20 11.01
CA ALA A 198 -4.17 -11.73 10.48
C ALA A 198 -4.40 -12.17 9.02
N ASP A 199 -3.53 -13.02 8.48
CA ASP A 199 -3.57 -13.55 7.12
C ASP A 199 -4.95 -14.09 6.70
N ASP A 200 -5.64 -14.76 7.62
CA ASP A 200 -6.93 -15.39 7.42
C ASP A 200 -8.09 -14.38 7.31
N LYS A 201 -7.86 -13.11 7.63
CA LYS A 201 -8.83 -12.01 7.51
C LYS A 201 -8.83 -11.38 6.12
N PHE A 202 -7.91 -11.77 5.23
CA PHE A 202 -7.76 -11.19 3.89
C PHE A 202 -7.97 -12.20 2.76
N ILE A 203 -8.31 -11.66 1.59
CA ILE A 203 -8.34 -12.36 0.30
C ILE A 203 -7.24 -11.76 -0.57
N TRP A 204 -6.22 -12.56 -0.84
CA TRP A 204 -5.11 -12.20 -1.71
C TRP A 204 -5.44 -12.52 -3.16
N THR A 205 -5.46 -11.50 -4.01
CA THR A 205 -5.83 -11.62 -5.43
C THR A 205 -4.61 -11.63 -6.36
N TYR A 206 -3.46 -11.21 -5.84
CA TYR A 206 -2.17 -11.28 -6.50
C TYR A 206 -1.12 -11.82 -5.52
N THR A 207 -0.16 -12.56 -6.05
CA THR A 207 1.01 -13.05 -5.34
C THR A 207 2.19 -12.97 -6.29
N SER A 208 3.26 -12.29 -5.87
CA SER A 208 4.48 -12.16 -6.67
C SER A 208 5.28 -13.46 -6.71
N GLU A 209 6.31 -13.49 -7.55
CA GLU A 209 7.43 -14.41 -7.36
C GLU A 209 8.14 -14.15 -6.02
N VAL A 210 9.03 -15.08 -5.65
CA VAL A 210 9.88 -14.94 -4.47
C VAL A 210 11.16 -14.22 -4.88
N TYR A 211 11.47 -13.11 -4.20
CA TYR A 211 12.70 -12.35 -4.42
C TYR A 211 13.72 -12.67 -3.32
N THR A 212 14.98 -12.88 -3.71
CA THR A 212 16.06 -13.06 -2.73
C THR A 212 16.39 -11.73 -2.06
N MET A 213 16.56 -11.74 -0.74
CA MET A 213 17.04 -10.57 -0.01
C MET A 213 18.56 -10.65 0.17
N VAL A 214 19.23 -9.49 0.08
CA VAL A 214 20.65 -9.39 0.46
C VAL A 214 20.78 -9.09 1.96
N GLN A 215 21.88 -9.53 2.57
CA GLN A 215 22.20 -9.30 3.99
C GLN A 215 22.83 -7.91 4.17
N GLU A 216 22.10 -6.84 3.85
CA GLU A 216 22.61 -5.47 3.91
C GLU A 216 21.55 -4.51 4.49
N ASN A 217 21.93 -3.62 5.40
CA ASN A 217 21.07 -2.55 5.93
C ASN A 217 20.94 -1.41 4.90
N ARG A 218 20.19 -1.67 3.84
CA ARG A 218 19.78 -0.70 2.82
C ARG A 218 18.38 -0.99 2.33
N LEU A 219 17.71 0.02 1.81
CA LEU A 219 16.42 -0.14 1.17
C LEU A 219 16.58 -0.92 -0.15
N GLN A 220 16.20 -2.20 -0.13
CA GLN A 220 16.31 -3.10 -1.27
C GLN A 220 15.07 -2.97 -2.14
N GLN A 221 15.25 -2.89 -3.47
CA GLN A 221 14.16 -2.66 -4.40
C GLN A 221 13.69 -3.96 -5.06
N PHE A 222 12.38 -4.24 -4.95
CA PHE A 222 11.75 -5.40 -5.58
C PHE A 222 10.71 -4.95 -6.59
N LYS A 223 11.14 -4.86 -7.85
CA LYS A 223 10.29 -4.47 -8.98
C LYS A 223 9.40 -5.62 -9.40
N LEU A 224 8.11 -5.34 -9.53
CA LEU A 224 7.15 -6.30 -10.08
C LEU A 224 7.36 -6.41 -11.60
N PRO A 225 7.19 -7.62 -12.19
CA PRO A 225 7.41 -7.81 -13.63
C PRO A 225 6.50 -6.93 -14.50
N GLU A 226 5.28 -6.68 -14.01
CA GLU A 226 4.34 -5.73 -14.58
C GLU A 226 3.66 -4.92 -13.47
N PRO A 227 3.17 -3.70 -13.75
CA PRO A 227 2.34 -2.95 -12.82
C PRO A 227 1.10 -3.74 -12.41
N VAL A 228 0.88 -3.89 -11.10
CA VAL A 228 -0.22 -4.67 -10.55
C VAL A 228 -1.31 -3.73 -10.03
N LEU A 229 -2.53 -3.90 -10.54
CA LEU A 229 -3.70 -3.22 -10.00
C LEU A 229 -4.18 -3.94 -8.73
N CYS A 230 -3.87 -3.35 -7.57
CA CYS A 230 -4.36 -3.76 -6.26
C CYS A 230 -5.80 -3.27 -6.05
N ILE A 231 -6.70 -4.19 -5.72
CA ILE A 231 -8.12 -3.93 -5.44
C ILE A 231 -8.38 -4.30 -3.97
N GLY A 232 -8.88 -3.32 -3.21
CA GLY A 232 -9.09 -3.32 -1.76
C GLY A 232 -7.96 -2.68 -0.95
N GLY A 233 -6.82 -2.40 -1.57
CA GLY A 233 -5.80 -1.54 -0.96
C GLY A 233 -5.06 -2.16 0.22
N TYR A 234 -4.77 -3.46 0.20
CA TYR A 234 -3.91 -4.11 1.20
C TYR A 234 -2.70 -4.77 0.57
N LEU A 235 -1.56 -4.65 1.26
CA LEU A 235 -0.29 -5.28 0.93
C LEU A 235 0.13 -6.20 2.08
N GLN A 236 0.51 -7.42 1.77
CA GLN A 236 1.24 -8.30 2.66
C GLN A 236 2.64 -8.57 2.13
N ILE A 237 3.61 -8.55 3.04
CA ILE A 237 4.99 -8.96 2.81
C ILE A 237 5.22 -10.23 3.61
N GLU A 238 5.51 -11.33 2.91
CA GLU A 238 5.96 -12.57 3.51
C GLU A 238 7.48 -12.56 3.56
N LEU A 239 8.04 -12.59 4.77
CA LEU A 239 9.47 -12.67 5.08
C LEU A 239 9.84 -14.14 5.23
N LEU A 240 10.44 -14.72 4.19
CA LEU A 240 10.65 -16.16 4.05
C LEU A 240 12.05 -16.55 4.51
N GLY A 241 12.09 -17.37 5.56
CA GLY A 241 13.31 -17.88 6.17
C GLY A 241 14.12 -16.81 6.90
N ARG A 242 14.99 -17.26 7.80
CA ARG A 242 15.77 -16.45 8.72
C ARG A 242 17.25 -16.71 8.55
N VAL A 243 18.07 -15.70 8.73
CA VAL A 243 19.54 -15.83 8.55
C VAL A 243 20.29 -15.69 9.86
N GLN A 244 19.89 -14.74 10.69
CA GLN A 244 20.66 -14.36 11.86
C GLN A 244 20.03 -14.89 13.15
N LYS A 245 20.90 -15.40 14.04
CA LYS A 245 20.55 -15.73 15.41
C LYS A 245 20.89 -14.61 16.38
N GLN A 246 20.07 -14.45 17.41
CA GLN A 246 20.37 -13.60 18.54
C GLN A 246 21.24 -14.36 19.56
N GLN A 247 22.28 -13.71 20.07
CA GLN A 247 23.25 -14.36 20.96
C GLN A 247 22.66 -14.72 22.33
N ALA A 248 21.67 -13.97 22.80
CA ALA A 248 21.09 -14.14 24.13
C ALA A 248 20.31 -15.45 24.30
N ASP A 249 19.69 -15.96 23.23
CA ASP A 249 18.78 -17.11 23.27
C ASP A 249 19.06 -18.16 22.18
N ASP A 250 20.01 -17.92 21.27
CA ASP A 250 20.35 -18.81 20.14
C ASP A 250 19.16 -19.08 19.19
N LEU A 251 18.17 -18.17 19.15
CA LEU A 251 17.02 -18.22 18.26
C LEU A 251 17.19 -17.30 17.05
N PHE A 252 16.49 -17.62 15.95
CA PHE A 252 16.50 -16.82 14.73
C PHE A 252 15.45 -15.70 14.77
N TYR A 253 15.86 -14.52 14.34
CA TYR A 253 15.04 -13.31 14.30
C TYR A 253 15.04 -12.68 12.90
N ILE A 254 13.97 -11.94 12.58
CA ILE A 254 13.88 -11.05 11.43
C ILE A 254 13.54 -9.66 11.95
N CYS A 255 14.30 -8.65 11.49
CA CYS A 255 14.08 -7.26 11.82
C CYS A 255 14.04 -6.40 10.54
N VAL A 256 13.07 -5.49 10.48
CA VAL A 256 12.84 -4.60 9.32
C VAL A 256 12.85 -3.16 9.78
N CYS A 257 13.73 -2.33 9.19
CA CYS A 257 13.78 -0.88 9.45
C CYS A 257 12.63 -0.16 8.78
N HIS A 258 12.44 -0.44 7.49
CA HIS A 258 11.61 0.39 6.63
C HIS A 258 10.98 -0.42 5.51
N VAL A 259 9.72 -0.12 5.21
CA VAL A 259 8.97 -0.67 4.08
C VAL A 259 8.38 0.48 3.26
N LYS A 260 8.46 0.34 1.95
CA LYS A 260 7.98 1.32 0.98
C LYS A 260 7.23 0.62 -0.15
N ALA A 261 6.03 1.06 -0.53
CA ALA A 261 5.33 0.56 -1.71
C ALA A 261 5.20 1.67 -2.76
N VAL A 262 5.90 1.51 -3.88
CA VAL A 262 5.93 2.49 -4.95
C VAL A 262 4.88 2.16 -5.99
N GLY A 263 4.09 3.18 -6.35
CA GLY A 263 3.01 3.01 -7.30
C GLY A 263 2.20 4.28 -7.49
N ARG A 264 0.91 4.11 -7.74
CA ARG A 264 -0.05 5.20 -7.88
C ARG A 264 -1.40 4.83 -7.25
N PRO A 265 -1.80 5.50 -6.16
CA PRO A 265 -3.17 5.49 -5.68
C PRO A 265 -4.08 6.16 -6.73
N LEU A 266 -5.25 5.57 -7.01
CA LEU A 266 -6.22 6.13 -7.96
C LEU A 266 -7.31 6.97 -7.27
N CYS A 267 -7.27 7.07 -5.94
CA CYS A 267 -8.08 8.02 -5.17
C CYS A 267 -7.63 9.47 -5.43
N PRO A 268 -8.52 10.46 -5.29
CA PRO A 268 -9.94 10.34 -4.97
C PRO A 268 -10.84 10.18 -6.21
N ALA A 269 -10.31 10.09 -7.44
CA ALA A 269 -11.17 9.94 -8.61
C ALA A 269 -11.78 8.55 -8.74
N PHE A 270 -11.04 7.51 -8.36
CA PHE A 270 -11.52 6.14 -8.36
C PHE A 270 -11.45 5.59 -6.94
N ASP A 271 -12.58 5.06 -6.50
CA ASP A 271 -12.70 4.43 -5.20
C ASP A 271 -13.54 3.16 -5.32
N ILE A 272 -13.33 2.20 -4.43
CA ILE A 272 -13.93 0.88 -4.53
C ILE A 272 -14.61 0.50 -3.22
N GLU A 273 -15.81 -0.05 -3.33
CA GLU A 273 -16.51 -0.69 -2.21
C GLU A 273 -16.75 -2.16 -2.56
N ILE A 274 -16.25 -3.06 -1.73
CA ILE A 274 -16.36 -4.51 -1.96
C ILE A 274 -17.73 -4.99 -1.49
N LEU A 275 -18.43 -5.68 -2.38
CA LEU A 275 -19.78 -6.18 -2.17
C LEU A 275 -19.71 -7.65 -1.72
N GLU A 276 -19.51 -7.83 -0.41
CA GLU A 276 -19.56 -9.14 0.21
C GLU A 276 -21.01 -9.69 0.27
N PRO A 277 -21.21 -11.02 0.19
CA PRO A 277 -20.21 -12.09 0.08
C PRO A 277 -19.81 -12.41 -1.38
N SER A 278 -20.27 -11.62 -2.35
CA SER A 278 -20.15 -11.97 -3.77
C SER A 278 -18.73 -11.84 -4.34
N GLY A 279 -17.84 -11.16 -3.60
CA GLY A 279 -16.54 -10.72 -4.07
C GLY A 279 -16.60 -9.76 -5.26
N LYS A 280 -17.78 -9.31 -5.70
CA LYS A 280 -17.88 -8.22 -6.68
C LYS A 280 -17.61 -6.91 -5.98
N PHE A 281 -17.37 -5.85 -6.75
CA PHE A 281 -17.17 -4.54 -6.16
C PHE A 281 -17.86 -3.43 -6.95
N MET A 282 -18.17 -2.36 -6.24
CA MET A 282 -18.65 -1.11 -6.79
C MET A 282 -17.47 -0.19 -7.08
N LEU A 283 -17.48 0.44 -8.24
CA LEU A 283 -16.53 1.48 -8.60
C LEU A 283 -17.21 2.85 -8.46
N ARG A 284 -16.70 3.71 -7.59
CA ARG A 284 -17.05 5.13 -7.53
C ARG A 284 -16.09 5.89 -8.44
N TYR A 285 -16.62 6.74 -9.31
CA TYR A 285 -15.84 7.53 -10.26
C TYR A 285 -16.22 9.00 -10.20
N ASN A 286 -15.24 9.87 -9.99
CA ASN A 286 -15.40 11.32 -10.05
C ASN A 286 -14.64 11.91 -11.25
N PRO A 287 -15.33 12.26 -12.35
CA PRO A 287 -14.69 12.74 -13.58
C PRO A 287 -14.00 14.09 -13.41
N GLU A 288 -14.56 14.99 -12.58
CA GLU A 288 -13.96 16.30 -12.34
C GLU A 288 -12.63 16.14 -11.62
N VAL A 289 -12.61 15.38 -10.52
CA VAL A 289 -11.39 15.06 -9.76
C VAL A 289 -10.36 14.37 -10.65
N PHE A 290 -10.79 13.46 -11.52
CA PHE A 290 -9.87 12.79 -12.45
C PHE A 290 -9.20 13.78 -13.41
N ARG A 291 -9.97 14.72 -13.96
CA ARG A 291 -9.43 15.76 -14.84
C ARG A 291 -8.43 16.65 -14.11
N TRP A 292 -8.71 17.04 -12.86
CA TRP A 292 -7.77 17.79 -12.03
C TRP A 292 -6.47 17.02 -11.78
N MET A 293 -6.57 15.72 -11.44
CA MET A 293 -5.38 14.87 -11.29
C MET A 293 -4.55 14.81 -12.59
N LEU A 294 -5.17 14.65 -13.75
CA LEU A 294 -4.45 14.66 -15.03
C LEU A 294 -3.73 15.99 -15.32
N GLN A 295 -4.31 17.11 -14.90
CA GLN A 295 -3.72 18.45 -15.07
C GLN A 295 -2.50 18.65 -14.16
N SER A 296 -2.60 18.28 -12.87
CA SER A 296 -1.46 18.41 -11.94
C SER A 296 -0.25 17.59 -12.39
N PHE A 297 -0.45 16.40 -12.98
CA PHE A 297 0.65 15.59 -13.52
C PHE A 297 1.36 16.19 -14.73
N SER A 298 0.70 17.10 -15.46
CA SER A 298 1.29 17.77 -16.62
C SER A 298 2.19 18.92 -16.19
N GLU A 299 1.89 19.57 -15.06
CA GLU A 299 2.63 20.71 -14.52
C GLU A 299 3.91 20.29 -13.76
N ASP A 300 3.88 19.18 -13.03
CA ASP A 300 5.06 18.63 -12.32
C ASP A 300 6.20 18.22 -13.27
N SER A 301 5.89 17.92 -14.53
CA SER A 301 6.91 17.60 -15.54
C SER A 301 7.76 18.81 -15.99
N ASN A 302 7.36 20.04 -15.65
CA ASN A 302 8.05 21.28 -15.99
C ASN A 302 8.82 21.92 -14.83
N MET A 303 8.82 21.31 -13.64
CA MET A 303 9.58 21.79 -12.48
C MET A 303 10.78 20.88 -12.22
N SER A 304 11.98 21.46 -12.24
CA SER A 304 13.21 20.83 -11.72
C SER A 304 13.04 20.49 -10.23
N PRO A 305 13.62 19.38 -9.73
CA PRO A 305 13.34 18.90 -8.39
C PRO A 305 13.97 19.84 -7.36
N VAL A 306 13.13 20.61 -6.67
CA VAL A 306 13.49 21.26 -5.41
C VAL A 306 13.03 20.34 -4.29
N SER A 307 13.98 19.98 -3.45
CA SER A 307 13.78 19.19 -2.24
C SER A 307 12.89 19.92 -1.24
N SER A 308 11.73 19.35 -0.93
CA SER A 308 11.01 19.64 0.30
C SER A 308 10.05 18.49 0.59
N GLU A 309 10.60 17.36 1.03
CA GLU A 309 9.87 16.33 1.79
C GLU A 309 10.06 16.63 3.28
N GLU A 310 9.43 17.70 3.77
CA GLU A 310 9.27 18.00 5.18
C GLU A 310 7.83 18.51 5.35
N GLU A 311 7.14 18.06 6.40
CA GLU A 311 5.78 18.49 6.82
C GLU A 311 4.54 17.86 6.14
N VAL A 312 4.27 16.55 6.34
CA VAL A 312 2.86 16.10 6.52
C VAL A 312 2.71 14.85 7.42
N VAL A 313 3.75 14.05 7.69
CA VAL A 313 3.60 12.76 8.40
C VAL A 313 3.58 12.89 9.95
N GLU A 314 3.74 14.09 10.49
CA GLU A 314 3.95 14.31 11.93
C GLU A 314 2.68 14.20 12.82
N HIS A 315 1.51 13.87 12.27
CA HIS A 315 0.25 13.91 13.06
C HIS A 315 -0.54 12.60 13.18
N VAL A 316 -0.17 11.52 12.48
CA VAL A 316 -0.89 10.24 12.64
C VAL A 316 -0.29 9.36 13.74
N GLY A 317 1.03 9.47 13.99
CA GLY A 317 1.72 8.70 15.05
C GLY A 317 1.45 9.16 16.48
N LEU A 318 0.98 10.40 16.67
CA LEU A 318 0.72 10.99 18.00
C LEU A 318 -0.64 10.60 18.59
N MET A 319 -1.61 10.22 17.75
CA MET A 319 -2.97 9.93 18.23
C MET A 319 -3.11 8.53 18.86
N GLY A 320 -2.22 7.59 18.52
CA GLY A 320 -2.17 6.26 19.15
C GLY A 320 -1.52 6.25 20.54
N PHE A 321 -0.76 7.29 20.90
CA PHE A 321 -0.06 7.39 22.19
C PHE A 321 -0.88 8.12 23.26
N LEU A 322 -1.91 8.88 22.88
CA LEU A 322 -2.69 9.73 23.78
C LEU A 322 -4.05 9.14 24.19
N VAL A 323 -4.44 7.96 23.67
CA VAL A 323 -5.72 7.29 23.96
C VAL A 323 -5.51 5.94 24.69
N GLY A 324 -4.58 5.92 25.65
CA GLY A 324 -4.36 4.81 26.56
C GLY A 324 -4.12 5.34 27.97
N ASP A 325 -5.17 5.32 28.78
CA ASP A 325 -5.28 5.60 30.21
C ASP A 325 -4.05 6.11 30.98
N TYR A 326 -4.24 7.30 31.55
CA TYR A 326 -3.53 7.80 32.72
C TYR A 326 -3.60 6.80 33.89
N HIS A 327 -2.48 6.16 34.21
CA HIS A 327 -2.20 5.65 35.55
C HIS A 327 -0.91 6.31 36.09
N PRO A 328 -0.94 6.95 37.28
CA PRO A 328 0.22 7.62 37.84
C PRO A 328 1.13 6.60 38.51
N GLY A 329 2.36 6.45 38.00
CA GLY A 329 3.41 5.71 38.68
C GLY A 329 4.27 4.88 37.74
N ILE A 330 5.18 5.54 37.01
CA ILE A 330 6.36 4.88 36.43
C ILE A 330 7.56 5.76 36.77
N GLU A 331 8.36 5.30 37.72
CA GLU A 331 9.73 5.77 37.93
C GLU A 331 10.52 5.59 36.63
N ALA A 332 11.31 6.60 36.28
CA ALA A 332 12.27 6.51 35.19
C ALA A 332 13.25 5.37 35.52
N MET A 333 13.22 4.30 34.73
CA MET A 333 14.25 3.27 34.77
C MET A 333 15.50 3.86 34.11
N GLU A 334 16.38 4.44 34.92
CA GLU A 334 17.79 4.70 34.59
C GLU A 334 18.43 3.37 34.16
N TRP A 335 19.07 3.37 32.99
CA TRP A 335 19.95 2.29 32.61
C TRP A 335 21.30 2.61 33.22
N ASP A 336 21.73 1.81 34.20
CA ASP A 336 23.06 1.88 34.79
C ASP A 336 24.10 1.59 33.70
N ASP A 337 24.82 2.63 33.28
CA ASP A 337 26.04 2.54 32.46
C ASP A 337 27.21 2.09 33.34
N ASP A 338 27.18 0.85 33.84
CA ASP A 338 28.31 0.24 34.56
C ASP A 338 28.89 -0.93 33.73
N ASP A 339 29.57 -0.60 32.64
CA ASP A 339 30.64 -1.44 32.09
C ASP A 339 31.97 -0.70 32.28
N GLU A 340 32.46 -0.74 33.52
CA GLU A 340 33.79 -0.32 33.90
C GLU A 340 34.80 -1.20 33.15
N MET A 341 35.59 -0.60 32.25
CA MET A 341 36.63 -1.27 31.48
C MET A 341 37.74 -1.76 32.40
N ASP A 342 37.77 -3.07 32.69
CA ASP A 342 38.92 -3.71 33.34
C ASP A 342 40.17 -3.61 32.44
N GLU A 343 41.18 -2.86 32.90
CA GLU A 343 42.51 -2.82 32.31
C GLU A 343 43.23 -4.19 32.41
N PRO A 344 44.01 -4.61 31.40
CA PRO A 344 44.73 -5.86 31.45
C PRO A 344 45.95 -5.78 32.37
N VAL A 345 45.94 -6.60 33.43
CA VAL A 345 47.08 -6.84 34.33
C VAL A 345 48.27 -7.42 33.54
N GLN A 346 49.40 -6.72 33.55
CA GLN A 346 50.67 -7.27 33.04
C GLN A 346 51.29 -8.27 34.04
N PRO A 347 51.84 -9.40 33.57
CA PRO A 347 52.57 -10.31 34.44
C PRO A 347 54.03 -9.85 34.63
N TYR A 348 54.51 -9.97 35.86
CA TYR A 348 55.90 -9.77 36.29
C TYR A 348 56.86 -10.80 35.70
#